data_AF-A0A177N594-F1
#
_entry.id   AF-A0A177N594-F1
#
_cell.length_a   1.000
_cell.length_b   1.000
_cell.length_c   1.000
_cell.angle_alpha   90.00
_cell.angle_beta   90.00
_cell.angle_gamma   90.00
#
_symmetry.space_group_name_H-M   'P 1'
#
loop_
_entity.id
_entity.type
_entity.pdbx_description
1 polymer ?
#
loop_
_entity_poly.entity_id
_entity_poly.type
_entity_poly.pdbx_seq_one_letter_code
_entity_poly.pdbx_strand_id
1 'polypeptide(L)'
;MLADENQSPAYAVTYTIDYTHRVVVGVLADTAQEAQSIAEAAFDNGTIWDDTPELPLLFDDFEEVDGETLRWQVEAVDVWPKADASVVKLRQERTAMAVCRGLIDAYRLGEDAGGSIDWEHLDQLIPLAKEALGLSDSDKAA
;
A
#
# COMPACT_ATOMS: atom_id res chain seq x y z
N MET A 1 20.29 9.37 17.00
CA MET A 1 19.52 8.71 18.07
C MET A 1 19.76 7.23 17.90
N LEU A 2 20.48 6.61 18.82
CA LEU A 2 20.85 5.19 18.73
C LEU A 2 19.55 4.37 18.89
N ALA A 3 19.36 3.35 18.06
CA ALA A 3 18.30 2.38 18.28
C ALA A 3 18.67 1.62 19.56
N ASP A 4 17.99 1.95 20.67
CA ASP A 4 18.21 1.30 21.96
C ASP A 4 17.92 -0.20 21.82
N GLU A 5 18.82 -1.00 22.39
CA GLU A 5 18.87 -2.47 22.36
C GLU A 5 17.50 -3.10 22.65
N ASN A 6 17.17 -4.21 21.98
CA ASN A 6 15.93 -4.92 22.26
C ASN A 6 15.97 -5.54 23.67
N GLN A 7 14.85 -5.53 24.40
CA GLN A 7 14.76 -6.28 25.66
C GLN A 7 14.93 -7.79 25.41
N SER A 8 15.82 -8.42 26.18
CA SER A 8 16.28 -9.79 25.95
C SER A 8 15.28 -10.87 26.40
N PRO A 9 15.17 -12.01 25.67
CA PRO A 9 15.69 -12.24 24.32
C PRO A 9 14.70 -11.79 23.23
N ALA A 10 15.21 -11.08 22.22
CA ALA A 10 14.44 -10.67 21.05
C ALA A 10 14.75 -11.56 19.83
N TYR A 11 13.76 -11.68 18.94
CA TYR A 11 13.84 -12.53 17.76
C TYR A 11 13.27 -11.83 16.54
N ALA A 12 13.86 -12.07 15.37
CA ALA A 12 13.26 -11.84 14.07
C ALA A 12 12.68 -13.16 13.56
N VAL A 13 11.39 -13.16 13.23
CA VAL A 13 10.67 -14.36 12.77
C VAL A 13 10.20 -14.12 11.34
N THR A 14 10.59 -15.01 10.45
CA THR A 14 10.20 -15.00 9.04
C THR A 14 9.36 -16.22 8.74
N TYR A 15 8.33 -16.05 7.91
CA TYR A 15 7.72 -17.17 7.21
C TYR A 15 7.81 -16.95 5.71
N THR A 16 7.88 -18.04 4.94
CA THR A 16 7.83 -18.04 3.49
C THR A 16 6.80 -19.06 3.02
N ILE A 17 6.04 -18.69 2.00
CA ILE A 17 5.00 -19.51 1.37
C ILE A 17 4.95 -19.13 -0.11
N ASP A 18 4.68 -20.12 -0.96
CA ASP A 18 4.61 -19.95 -2.40
C ASP A 18 3.23 -19.43 -2.81
N TYR A 19 3.21 -18.45 -3.71
CA TYR A 19 1.99 -17.85 -4.26
C TYR A 19 2.01 -17.90 -5.80
N THR A 20 0.83 -18.04 -6.39
CA THR A 20 0.59 -17.75 -7.81
C THR A 20 0.07 -16.32 -7.94
N HIS A 21 0.75 -15.49 -8.73
CA HIS A 21 0.19 -14.19 -9.12
C HIS A 21 -0.84 -14.41 -10.22
N ARG A 22 -2.13 -14.22 -9.92
CA ARG A 22 -3.20 -14.35 -10.91
C ARG A 22 -3.70 -12.96 -11.27
N VAL A 23 -3.65 -12.65 -12.56
CA VAL A 23 -4.15 -11.41 -13.14
C VAL A 23 -5.21 -11.75 -14.18
N VAL A 24 -6.34 -11.04 -14.16
CA VAL A 24 -7.41 -11.16 -15.15
C VAL A 24 -7.73 -9.77 -15.69
N VAL A 25 -7.66 -9.60 -17.01
CA VAL A 25 -8.05 -8.37 -17.70
C VAL A 25 -9.21 -8.63 -18.65
N GLY A 26 -10.05 -7.62 -18.87
CA GLY A 26 -11.05 -7.66 -19.93
C GLY A 26 -10.42 -7.35 -21.27
N VAL A 27 -10.73 -8.14 -22.31
CA VAL A 27 -10.27 -7.88 -23.67
C VAL A 27 -11.44 -8.06 -24.64
N LEU A 28 -11.66 -7.07 -25.50
CA LEU A 28 -12.56 -7.18 -26.65
C LEU A 28 -11.75 -7.55 -27.88
N ALA A 29 -12.06 -8.69 -28.49
CA ALA A 29 -11.39 -9.20 -29.68
C ALA A 29 -12.32 -10.13 -30.46
N ASP A 30 -12.06 -10.31 -31.76
CA ASP A 30 -12.84 -11.22 -32.60
C ASP A 30 -12.49 -12.69 -32.33
N THR A 31 -11.29 -12.95 -31.78
CA THR A 31 -10.82 -14.30 -31.46
C THR A 31 -10.06 -14.36 -30.12
N ALA A 32 -10.00 -15.56 -29.53
CA ALA A 32 -9.21 -15.79 -28.32
C ALA A 32 -7.70 -15.54 -28.54
N GLN A 33 -7.19 -15.83 -29.74
CA GLN A 33 -5.78 -15.61 -30.06
C GLN A 33 -5.43 -14.12 -30.11
N GLU A 34 -6.31 -13.32 -30.71
CA GLU A 34 -6.17 -11.86 -30.71
C GLU A 34 -6.29 -11.29 -29.29
N ALA A 35 -7.25 -11.78 -28.48
CA ALA A 35 -7.38 -11.37 -27.09
C ALA A 35 -6.09 -11.63 -26.29
N GLN A 36 -5.48 -12.80 -26.48
CA GLN A 36 -4.19 -13.14 -25.88
C GLN A 36 -3.09 -12.19 -26.36
N SER A 37 -2.96 -11.93 -27.66
CA SER A 37 -1.94 -11.03 -28.19
C SER A 37 -2.07 -9.59 -27.69
N ILE A 38 -3.31 -9.10 -27.50
CA ILE A 38 -3.56 -7.78 -26.89
C ILE A 38 -3.06 -7.76 -25.43
N ALA A 39 -3.40 -8.78 -24.64
CA ALA A 39 -2.98 -8.87 -23.25
C ALA A 39 -1.45 -9.02 -23.11
N GLU A 40 -0.82 -9.86 -23.94
CA GLU A 40 0.64 -10.03 -23.98
C GLU A 40 1.35 -8.70 -24.32
N ALA A 41 0.87 -7.99 -25.33
CA ALA A 41 1.43 -6.69 -25.69
C ALA A 41 1.30 -5.66 -24.56
N ALA A 42 0.18 -5.66 -23.83
CA ALA A 42 -0.01 -4.79 -22.66
C ALA A 42 0.93 -5.18 -21.50
N PHE A 43 1.16 -6.47 -21.29
CA PHE A 43 2.10 -6.96 -20.27
C PHE A 43 3.54 -6.52 -20.61
N ASP A 44 3.99 -6.75 -21.84
CA ASP A 44 5.34 -6.40 -22.29
C ASP A 44 5.59 -4.88 -22.25
N ASN A 45 4.54 -4.07 -22.47
CA ASN A 45 4.60 -2.62 -22.37
C ASN A 45 4.43 -2.10 -20.93
N GLY A 46 4.12 -2.97 -19.96
CA GLY A 46 3.88 -2.60 -18.56
C GLY A 46 2.58 -1.86 -18.31
N THR A 47 1.62 -1.90 -19.24
CA THR A 47 0.34 -1.17 -19.18
C THR A 47 -0.85 -2.07 -18.81
N ILE A 48 -0.62 -3.37 -18.60
CA ILE A 48 -1.69 -4.35 -18.30
C ILE A 48 -2.40 -4.07 -16.96
N TRP A 49 -1.77 -3.33 -16.05
CA TRP A 49 -2.30 -2.97 -14.72
C TRP A 49 -2.95 -1.58 -14.67
N ASP A 50 -3.04 -0.86 -15.80
CA ASP A 50 -3.49 0.54 -15.81
C ASP A 50 -5.00 0.72 -15.57
N ASP A 51 -5.77 -0.37 -15.51
CA ASP A 51 -7.23 -0.39 -15.31
C ASP A 51 -7.99 0.60 -16.21
N THR A 52 -7.83 0.43 -17.52
CA THR A 52 -8.44 1.32 -18.53
C THR A 52 -9.80 0.80 -18.97
N PRO A 53 -10.71 1.66 -19.47
CA PRO A 53 -12.01 1.20 -19.99
C PRO A 53 -11.90 0.15 -21.11
N GLU A 54 -10.86 0.21 -21.93
CA GLU A 54 -10.60 -0.71 -23.04
C GLU A 54 -9.92 -2.01 -22.61
N LEU A 55 -9.18 -1.98 -21.49
CA LEU A 55 -8.47 -3.12 -20.90
C LEU A 55 -8.65 -3.08 -19.36
N PRO A 56 -9.87 -3.34 -18.84
CA PRO A 56 -10.16 -3.20 -17.42
C PRO A 56 -9.45 -4.29 -16.62
N LEU A 57 -8.93 -3.92 -15.45
CA LEU A 57 -8.31 -4.86 -14.52
C LEU A 57 -9.40 -5.53 -13.69
N LEU A 58 -9.68 -6.81 -13.98
CA LEU A 58 -10.78 -7.55 -13.38
C LEU A 58 -10.36 -8.31 -12.12
N PHE A 59 -9.09 -8.68 -12.02
CA PHE A 59 -8.51 -9.34 -10.86
C PHE A 59 -6.99 -9.15 -10.87
N ASP A 60 -6.41 -8.83 -9.72
CA ASP A 60 -4.97 -8.75 -9.50
C ASP A 60 -4.69 -9.14 -8.05
N ASP A 61 -4.32 -10.39 -7.82
CA ASP A 61 -3.97 -10.86 -6.48
C ASP A 61 -3.04 -12.07 -6.51
N PHE A 62 -2.45 -12.36 -5.36
CA PHE A 62 -1.65 -13.54 -5.11
C PHE A 62 -2.52 -14.61 -4.42
N GLU A 63 -2.55 -15.79 -5.02
CA GLU A 63 -3.28 -16.95 -4.48
C GLU A 63 -2.28 -17.97 -3.93
N GLU A 64 -2.53 -18.47 -2.71
CA GLU A 64 -1.69 -19.49 -2.09
C GLU A 64 -1.71 -20.77 -2.93
N VAL A 65 -0.54 -21.37 -3.11
CA VAL A 65 -0.46 -22.67 -3.79
C VAL A 65 -0.92 -23.76 -2.82
N ASP A 66 -2.07 -24.38 -3.12
CA ASP A 66 -2.62 -25.47 -2.32
C ASP A 66 -1.63 -26.62 -2.13
N GLY A 67 -1.45 -27.05 -0.88
CA GLY A 67 -0.59 -28.19 -0.51
C GLY A 67 0.88 -27.84 -0.24
N GLU A 68 1.27 -26.58 -0.39
CA GLU A 68 2.62 -26.13 -0.04
C GLU A 68 2.80 -25.93 1.48
N THR A 69 4.03 -26.14 1.94
CA THR A 69 4.37 -26.03 3.37
C THR A 69 4.96 -24.67 3.66
N LEU A 70 4.22 -23.85 4.40
CA LEU A 70 4.70 -22.62 5.01
C LEU A 70 5.97 -22.90 5.84
N ARG A 71 7.08 -22.22 5.51
CA ARG A 71 8.40 -22.45 6.14
C ARG A 71 8.72 -21.33 7.10
N TRP A 72 8.99 -21.68 8.35
CA TRP A 72 9.37 -20.74 9.41
C TRP A 72 10.89 -20.66 9.57
N GLN A 73 11.38 -19.47 9.85
CA GLN A 73 12.74 -19.21 10.29
C GLN A 73 12.72 -18.26 11.50
N VAL A 74 13.50 -18.57 12.53
CA VAL A 74 13.62 -17.76 13.74
C VAL A 74 15.09 -17.44 13.95
N GLU A 75 15.40 -16.16 14.11
CA GLU A 75 16.74 -15.65 14.37
C GLU A 75 16.72 -14.84 15.66
N ALA A 76 17.63 -15.16 16.60
CA ALA A 76 17.84 -14.31 17.77
C ALA A 76 18.60 -13.05 17.35
N VAL A 77 18.13 -11.88 17.78
CA VAL A 77 18.71 -10.59 17.38
C VAL A 77 18.86 -9.65 18.55
N ASP A 78 19.99 -8.95 18.60
CA ASP A 78 20.25 -7.91 19.61
C ASP A 78 19.44 -6.63 19.31
N VAL A 79 19.23 -6.35 18.02
CA VAL A 79 18.44 -5.21 17.51
C VAL A 79 17.60 -5.70 16.33
N TRP A 80 16.34 -5.26 16.24
CA TRP A 80 15.49 -5.63 15.12
C TRP A 80 15.98 -5.00 13.81
N PRO A 81 15.83 -5.70 12.67
CA PRO A 81 16.12 -5.10 11.38
C PRO A 81 15.26 -3.86 11.18
N LYS A 82 15.82 -2.87 10.47
CA LYS A 82 15.04 -1.70 10.05
C LYS A 82 13.87 -2.17 9.18
N ALA A 83 12.75 -1.47 9.31
CA ALA A 83 11.59 -1.69 8.46
C ALA A 83 11.99 -1.53 6.99
N ASP A 84 11.63 -2.51 6.16
CA ASP A 84 11.79 -2.45 4.71
C ASP A 84 10.92 -1.34 4.10
N ALA A 85 11.24 -0.91 2.88
CA ALA A 85 10.48 0.09 2.14
C ALA A 85 8.99 -0.30 1.97
N SER A 86 8.69 -1.59 1.84
CA SER A 86 7.30 -2.10 1.82
C SER A 86 6.52 -1.76 3.10
N VAL A 87 7.17 -1.85 4.27
CA VAL A 87 6.56 -1.49 5.56
C VAL A 87 6.41 0.02 5.70
N VAL A 88 7.37 0.81 5.18
CA VAL A 88 7.26 2.27 5.12
C VAL A 88 6.06 2.68 4.26
N LYS A 89 5.95 2.11 3.05
CA LYS A 89 4.82 2.36 2.13
C LYS A 89 3.49 1.96 2.77
N LEU A 90 3.41 0.81 3.43
CA LEU A 90 2.22 0.37 4.17
C LEU A 90 1.79 1.37 5.26
N ARG A 91 2.75 1.94 5.99
CA ARG A 91 2.47 2.98 7.01
C ARG A 91 1.98 4.27 6.37
N GLN A 92 2.58 4.68 5.26
CA GLN A 92 2.17 5.85 4.49
C GLN A 92 0.72 5.70 3.97
N GLU A 93 0.37 4.57 3.37
CA GLU A 93 -0.99 4.30 2.87
C GLU A 93 -2.04 4.28 3.99
N ARG A 94 -1.72 3.67 5.13
CA ARG A 94 -2.59 3.71 6.33
C ARG A 94 -2.81 5.13 6.82
N THR A 95 -1.76 5.93 6.83
CA THR A 95 -1.82 7.33 7.26
C THR A 95 -2.62 8.17 6.27
N ALA A 96 -2.44 7.95 4.95
CA ALA A 96 -3.24 8.60 3.91
C ALA A 96 -4.73 8.30 4.09
N MET A 97 -5.09 7.04 4.35
CA MET A 97 -6.48 6.66 4.60
C MET A 97 -7.04 7.29 5.89
N ALA A 98 -6.21 7.42 6.94
CA ALA A 98 -6.60 8.11 8.16
C ALA A 98 -6.88 9.60 7.91
N VAL A 99 -6.07 10.27 7.08
CA VAL A 99 -6.30 11.66 6.64
C VAL A 99 -7.61 11.77 5.88
N CYS A 100 -7.89 10.88 4.92
CA CYS A 100 -9.16 10.89 4.19
C CYS A 100 -10.37 10.77 5.13
N ARG A 101 -10.31 9.88 6.13
CA ARG A 101 -11.37 9.75 7.14
C ARG A 101 -11.51 11.03 7.97
N GLY A 102 -10.40 11.58 8.45
CA GLY A 102 -10.38 12.82 9.23
C GLY A 102 -10.93 14.01 8.46
N LEU A 103 -10.68 14.12 7.15
CA LEU A 103 -11.25 15.18 6.30
C LEU A 103 -12.78 15.08 6.23
N ILE A 104 -13.32 13.87 6.11
CA ILE A 104 -14.77 13.64 6.11
C ILE A 104 -15.38 13.98 7.47
N ASP A 105 -14.70 13.62 8.57
CA ASP A 105 -15.16 13.94 9.91
C ASP A 105 -15.11 15.45 10.19
N ALA A 106 -14.05 16.14 9.78
CA ALA A 106 -13.93 17.59 9.87
C ALA A 106 -15.02 18.31 9.07
N TYR A 107 -15.33 17.82 7.87
CA TYR A 107 -16.43 18.32 7.05
C TYR A 107 -17.78 18.16 7.76
N ARG A 108 -18.06 16.97 8.31
CA ARG A 108 -19.31 16.69 9.05
C ARG A 108 -19.47 17.57 10.29
N LEU A 109 -18.42 17.73 11.09
CA LEU A 109 -18.45 18.66 12.24
C LEU A 109 -18.75 20.09 11.80
N GLY A 110 -18.19 20.52 10.66
CA GLY A 110 -18.46 21.84 10.11
C GLY A 110 -19.92 22.01 9.66
N GLU A 111 -20.53 20.99 9.07
CA GLU A 111 -21.97 20.97 8.74
C GLU A 111 -22.82 21.10 10.01
N ASP A 112 -22.52 20.31 11.05
CA ASP A 112 -23.24 20.33 12.33
C ASP A 112 -23.08 21.66 13.08
N ALA A 113 -21.93 22.34 12.91
CA ALA A 113 -21.62 23.63 13.53
C ALA A 113 -22.18 24.85 12.76
N GLY A 114 -22.95 24.65 11.69
CA GLY A 114 -23.60 25.73 10.93
C GLY A 114 -22.93 26.07 9.59
N GLY A 115 -22.16 25.15 9.01
CA GLY A 115 -21.67 25.21 7.64
C GLY A 115 -20.25 25.73 7.45
N SER A 116 -19.40 25.71 8.49
CA SER A 116 -17.99 26.10 8.38
C SER A 116 -17.09 25.10 9.10
N ILE A 117 -16.07 24.61 8.40
CA ILE A 117 -15.01 23.79 8.99
C ILE A 117 -14.13 24.68 9.89
N ASP A 118 -13.75 24.17 11.05
CA ASP A 118 -12.73 24.78 11.92
C ASP A 118 -11.32 24.41 11.43
N TRP A 119 -10.44 25.40 11.36
CA TRP A 119 -9.03 25.21 11.01
C TRP A 119 -8.32 24.27 11.98
N GLU A 120 -8.71 24.24 13.26
CA GLU A 120 -8.12 23.32 14.24
C GLU A 120 -8.30 21.85 13.82
N HIS A 121 -9.43 21.50 13.19
CA HIS A 121 -9.66 20.14 12.69
C HIS A 121 -8.74 19.81 11.50
N LEU A 122 -8.38 20.79 10.68
CA LEU A 122 -7.44 20.60 9.57
C LEU A 122 -5.99 20.56 10.06
N ASP A 123 -5.64 21.41 11.04
CA ASP A 123 -4.29 21.48 11.62
C ASP A 123 -3.86 20.14 12.25
N GLN A 124 -4.81 19.37 12.77
CA GLN A 124 -4.57 18.01 13.27
C GLN A 124 -4.26 17.00 12.15
N LEU A 125 -4.75 17.23 10.93
CA LEU A 125 -4.57 16.33 9.79
C LEU A 125 -3.32 16.64 8.97
N ILE A 126 -2.86 17.90 8.95
CA ILE A 126 -1.69 18.32 8.15
C ILE A 126 -0.41 17.52 8.48
N PRO A 127 -0.04 17.29 9.75
CA PRO A 127 1.14 16.48 10.07
C PRO A 127 1.03 15.05 9.52
N LEU A 128 -0.16 14.44 9.64
CA LEU A 128 -0.42 13.10 9.11
C LEU A 128 -0.35 13.07 7.58
N ALA A 129 -0.86 14.11 6.92
CA ALA A 129 -0.78 14.24 5.46
C ALA A 129 0.67 14.36 4.99
N LYS A 130 1.52 15.12 5.70
CA LYS A 130 2.96 15.18 5.43
C LYS A 130 3.63 13.83 5.61
N GLU A 131 3.35 13.15 6.72
CA GLU A 131 3.89 11.81 7.00
C GLU A 131 3.49 10.81 5.90
N ALA A 132 2.22 10.81 5.49
CA ALA A 132 1.71 9.96 4.42
C ALA A 132 2.40 10.20 3.08
N LEU A 133 2.77 11.45 2.77
CA LEU A 133 3.52 11.80 1.56
C LEU A 133 5.03 11.59 1.71
N GLY A 134 5.52 11.17 2.88
CA GLY A 134 6.95 11.09 3.18
C GLY A 134 7.64 12.44 3.20
N LEU A 135 6.89 13.54 3.35
CA LEU A 135 7.41 14.89 3.44
C LEU A 135 7.98 15.11 4.84
N SER A 136 9.23 15.54 4.87
CA SER A 136 9.89 15.99 6.09
C SER A 136 9.80 17.51 6.21
N ASP A 137 9.84 18.06 7.43
CA ASP A 137 9.91 19.52 7.60
C ASP A 137 11.19 20.15 7.01
N SER A 138 12.17 19.33 6.57
CA SER A 138 13.33 19.74 5.78
C SER A 138 13.04 20.03 4.30
N ASP A 139 11.87 19.69 3.77
CA ASP A 139 11.53 19.91 2.35
C ASP A 139 11.02 21.34 2.05
N LYS A 140 11.10 22.25 3.03
CA LYS A 140 10.98 23.71 2.82
C LYS A 140 12.34 24.34 2.52
N ALA A 141 12.98 23.96 1.41
CA ALA A 141 14.02 24.77 0.78
C ALA A 141 14.33 24.27 -0.65
N ALA A 142 13.49 24.67 -1.61
CA ALA A 142 13.87 24.82 -3.01
C ALA A 142 13.07 25.98 -3.61
#